data_AF-A0A2E0MIB1-F1
#
_entry.id   AF-A0A2E0MIB1-F1
#
_cell.length_a   1.000
_cell.length_b   1.000
_cell.length_c   1.000
_cell.angle_alpha   90.00
_cell.angle_beta   90.00
_cell.angle_gamma   90.00
#
_symmetry.space_group_name_H-M   'P 1'
#
loop_
_entity.id
_entity.type
_entity.pdbx_description
1 polymer ?
#
loop_
_entity_poly.entity_id
_entity_poly.type
_entity_poly.pdbx_seq_one_letter_code
_entity_poly.pdbx_strand_id
1 'polypeptide(L)'
;MRTLFVLFSLLSVVGFSQSLPTSLEVQMFNHDRLIVSLDGRQFDCCSKFKLSGISAGDHQLKVYTAKQYINPKNHSISERLVPIYSGNIYLVKDQKTTCVINKYHQKEVKIKD
;
A
#
# COMPACT_ATOMS: atom_id res chain seq x y z
N MET A 1 51.94 -33.87 3.73
CA MET A 1 50.49 -33.78 4.07
C MET A 1 50.27 -32.58 4.96
N ARG A 2 49.13 -31.89 4.81
CA ARG A 2 48.66 -30.70 5.55
C ARG A 2 48.99 -29.32 4.96
N THR A 3 48.91 -29.20 3.64
CA THR A 3 48.44 -27.98 2.97
C THR A 3 46.91 -27.96 3.02
N LEU A 4 46.31 -27.63 4.16
CA LEU A 4 44.87 -27.39 4.26
C LEU A 4 44.58 -26.71 5.60
N PHE A 5 43.60 -25.80 5.63
CA PHE A 5 43.08 -25.08 6.81
C PHE A 5 43.61 -23.66 7.11
N VAL A 6 44.03 -22.91 6.09
CA VAL A 6 43.99 -21.42 6.17
C VAL A 6 42.90 -20.86 5.24
N LEU A 7 41.94 -21.70 4.80
CA LEU A 7 40.92 -21.34 3.81
C LEU A 7 39.56 -20.96 4.43
N PHE A 8 39.54 -20.39 5.64
CA PHE A 8 38.28 -20.06 6.34
C PHE A 8 38.17 -18.62 6.84
N SER A 9 39.09 -17.73 6.48
CA SER A 9 39.11 -16.34 6.96
C SER A 9 38.67 -15.28 5.93
N LEU A 10 38.21 -15.67 4.74
CA LEU A 10 37.94 -14.72 3.64
C LEU A 10 36.48 -14.67 3.13
N LEU A 11 35.54 -15.41 3.73
CA LEU A 11 34.15 -15.47 3.24
C LEU A 11 33.11 -14.72 4.07
N SER A 12 33.49 -13.66 4.79
CA SER A 12 32.52 -12.77 5.46
C SER A 12 32.15 -11.52 4.64
N VAL A 13 32.70 -11.37 3.44
CA VAL A 13 32.33 -10.29 2.53
C VAL A 13 31.52 -10.91 1.41
N VAL A 14 30.19 -10.89 1.52
CA VAL A 14 29.22 -10.37 0.54
C VAL A 14 27.85 -10.85 1.03
N GLY A 15 27.02 -9.93 1.49
CA GLY A 15 25.67 -10.28 1.92
C GLY A 15 24.77 -9.12 2.30
N PHE A 16 25.22 -7.87 2.18
CA PHE A 16 24.27 -6.77 2.09
C PHE A 16 23.65 -6.83 0.69
N SER A 17 22.61 -7.67 0.54
CA SER A 17 21.62 -7.44 -0.50
C SER A 17 20.96 -6.12 -0.14
N GLN A 18 21.59 -5.01 -0.57
CA GLN A 18 20.94 -3.72 -0.59
C GLN A 18 19.80 -3.88 -1.60
N SER A 19 18.62 -4.23 -1.09
CA SER A 19 17.41 -4.20 -1.88
C SER A 19 17.29 -2.79 -2.40
N LEU A 20 17.52 -2.62 -3.70
CA LEU A 20 17.39 -1.32 -4.34
C LEU A 20 15.95 -0.82 -4.13
N PRO A 21 15.76 0.49 -3.88
CA PRO A 21 14.48 1.03 -3.48
C PRO A 21 13.46 0.92 -4.64
N THR A 22 12.34 0.23 -4.43
CA THR A 22 11.23 0.25 -5.39
C THR A 22 10.34 1.47 -5.17
N SER A 23 9.55 1.83 -6.19
CA SER A 23 8.56 2.90 -6.07
C SER A 23 7.18 2.49 -6.57
N LEU A 24 6.17 2.91 -5.82
CA LEU A 24 4.76 2.72 -6.12
C LEU A 24 4.11 4.10 -6.29
N GLU A 25 3.50 4.35 -7.44
CA GLU A 25 2.63 5.49 -7.66
C GLU A 25 1.18 5.03 -7.66
N VAL A 26 0.36 5.61 -6.79
CA VAL A 26 -1.08 5.30 -6.71
C VAL A 26 -1.87 6.51 -7.20
N GLN A 27 -2.78 6.28 -8.14
CA GLN A 27 -3.68 7.28 -8.70
C GLN A 27 -5.13 6.93 -8.34
N MET A 28 -5.85 7.94 -7.84
CA MET A 28 -7.22 7.80 -7.35
C MET A 28 -8.15 8.79 -8.05
N PHE A 29 -9.33 8.32 -8.44
CA PHE A 29 -10.40 9.15 -8.99
C PHE A 29 -11.46 9.40 -7.91
N ASN A 30 -11.84 10.67 -7.65
CA ASN A 30 -12.65 11.14 -6.52
C ASN A 30 -12.00 10.92 -5.13
N HIS A 31 -11.35 11.97 -4.60
CA HIS A 31 -10.41 11.86 -3.46
C HIS A 31 -10.87 12.56 -2.18
N ASP A 32 -12.12 13.03 -2.11
CA ASP A 32 -12.56 13.99 -1.08
C ASP A 32 -12.19 13.57 0.36
N ARG A 33 -12.19 12.25 0.65
CA ARG A 33 -11.53 11.64 1.83
C ARG A 33 -11.18 10.16 1.57
N LEU A 34 -10.02 9.89 0.97
CA LEU A 34 -9.48 8.53 0.79
C LEU A 34 -8.23 8.31 1.63
N ILE A 35 -8.16 7.20 2.36
CA ILE A 35 -6.95 6.78 3.09
C ILE A 35 -6.40 5.55 2.41
N VAL A 36 -5.12 5.54 2.09
CA VAL A 36 -4.46 4.36 1.54
C VAL A 36 -3.61 3.70 2.61
N SER A 37 -3.68 2.38 2.67
CA SER A 37 -2.79 1.57 3.49
C SER A 37 -2.00 0.59 2.65
N LEU A 38 -0.68 0.56 2.88
CA LEU A 38 0.24 -0.41 2.30
C LEU A 38 0.97 -1.13 3.44
N ASP A 39 0.81 -2.45 3.51
CA ASP A 39 1.36 -3.30 4.59
C ASP A 39 1.06 -2.79 6.00
N GLY A 40 -0.14 -2.22 6.19
CA GLY A 40 -0.58 -1.67 7.48
C GLY A 40 -0.11 -0.24 7.77
N ARG A 41 0.78 0.35 6.97
CA ARG A 41 1.11 1.78 7.07
C ARG A 41 0.04 2.60 6.37
N GLN A 42 -0.43 3.67 6.99
CA GLN A 42 -1.48 4.54 6.45
C GLN A 42 -0.88 5.82 5.85
N PHE A 43 -1.51 6.31 4.80
CA PHE A 43 -1.14 7.51 4.06
C PHE A 43 -2.38 8.40 3.88
N ASP A 44 -2.18 9.71 4.07
CA ASP A 44 -3.24 10.71 4.08
C ASP A 44 -3.92 10.93 2.71
N CYS A 45 -5.05 11.66 2.77
CA CYS A 45 -5.91 11.96 1.62
C CYS A 45 -5.17 12.75 0.54
N CYS A 46 -5.04 12.13 -0.64
CA CYS A 46 -4.47 12.76 -1.82
C CYS A 46 -5.07 12.15 -3.10
N SER A 47 -5.10 12.91 -4.19
CA SER A 47 -5.51 12.41 -5.51
C SER A 47 -4.45 11.48 -6.13
N LYS A 48 -3.20 11.67 -5.71
CA LYS A 48 -2.03 10.95 -6.17
C LYS A 48 -0.97 10.97 -5.08
N PHE A 49 -0.33 9.84 -4.82
CA PHE A 49 0.89 9.80 -4.03
C PHE A 49 1.92 8.85 -4.64
N LYS A 50 3.18 9.09 -4.29
CA LYS A 50 4.32 8.29 -4.68
C LYS A 50 5.00 7.80 -3.41
N LEU A 51 5.13 6.49 -3.29
CA LEU A 51 5.95 5.84 -2.28
C LEU A 51 7.24 5.36 -2.92
N SER A 52 8.35 5.46 -2.19
CA SER A 52 9.67 4.98 -2.60
C SER A 52 10.36 4.28 -1.44
N GLY A 53 11.34 3.44 -1.74
CA GLY A 53 12.04 2.68 -0.69
C GLY A 53 11.23 1.51 -0.17
N ILE A 54 10.27 1.02 -0.96
CA ILE A 54 9.53 -0.21 -0.64
C ILE A 54 10.37 -1.40 -1.12
N SER A 55 10.33 -2.51 -0.38
CA SER A 55 10.93 -3.76 -0.85
C SER A 55 10.25 -4.23 -2.14
N ALA A 56 10.96 -4.99 -2.97
CA ALA A 56 10.32 -5.74 -4.05
C ALA A 56 9.60 -6.96 -3.46
N GLY A 57 8.52 -7.41 -4.11
CA GLY A 57 7.73 -8.56 -3.68
C GLY A 57 6.23 -8.29 -3.60
N ASP A 58 5.52 -9.18 -2.90
CA ASP A 58 4.08 -9.06 -2.66
C ASP A 58 3.78 -8.11 -1.51
N HIS A 59 2.84 -7.20 -1.74
CA HIS A 59 2.40 -6.21 -0.77
C HIS A 59 0.87 -6.16 -0.71
N GLN A 60 0.35 -5.91 0.49
CA GLN A 60 -1.09 -5.74 0.67
C GLN A 60 -1.46 -4.27 0.57
N LEU A 61 -2.27 -3.93 -0.44
CA LEU A 61 -2.82 -2.61 -0.66
C LEU A 61 -4.30 -2.56 -0.27
N LYS A 62 -4.66 -1.62 0.61
CA LYS A 62 -6.04 -1.33 0.99
C LYS A 62 -6.32 0.15 0.78
N VAL A 63 -7.51 0.46 0.28
CA VAL A 63 -7.99 1.85 0.21
C VAL A 63 -9.31 1.95 0.94
N TYR A 64 -9.42 3.00 1.72
CA TYR A 64 -10.55 3.32 2.56
C TYR A 64 -11.18 4.62 2.11
N THR A 65 -12.49 4.73 2.29
CA THR A 65 -13.22 5.99 2.18
C THR A 65 -13.93 6.29 3.50
N ALA A 66 -14.14 7.56 3.78
CA ALA A 66 -15.00 7.99 4.88
C ALA A 66 -16.47 7.76 4.53
N LYS A 67 -17.19 7.01 5.37
CA LYS A 67 -18.65 6.85 5.31
C LYS A 67 -19.30 7.51 6.52
N GLN A 68 -20.29 8.34 6.26
CA GLN A 68 -21.09 8.99 7.29
C GLN A 68 -22.28 8.11 7.70
N TYR A 69 -22.60 8.14 8.99
CA TYR A 69 -23.69 7.42 9.62
C TYR A 69 -24.48 8.40 10.47
N ILE A 70 -25.80 8.42 10.29
CA ILE A 70 -26.72 9.26 11.05
C ILE A 70 -27.38 8.40 12.12
N ASN A 71 -27.29 8.83 13.38
CA ASN A 71 -28.04 8.18 14.46
C ASN A 71 -29.53 8.58 14.36
N PRO A 72 -30.45 7.62 14.20
CA PRO A 72 -31.86 7.94 13.99
C PRO A 72 -32.56 8.55 15.22
N LYS A 73 -31.98 8.41 16.43
CA LYS A 73 -32.60 8.90 17.67
C LYS A 73 -32.32 10.37 17.94
N ASN A 74 -31.09 10.80 17.69
CA ASN A 74 -30.62 12.15 18.04
C ASN A 74 -30.01 12.90 16.85
N HIS A 75 -30.09 12.34 15.64
CA HIS A 75 -29.56 12.89 14.38
C HIS A 75 -28.06 13.21 14.40
N SER A 76 -27.30 12.67 15.37
CA SER A 76 -25.85 12.89 15.42
C SER A 76 -25.16 12.18 14.25
N ILE A 77 -24.23 12.87 13.60
CA ILE A 77 -23.41 12.33 12.51
C ILE A 77 -22.14 11.71 13.10
N SER A 78 -21.81 10.50 12.66
CA SER A 78 -20.52 9.85 12.92
C SER A 78 -19.88 9.42 11.60
N GLU A 79 -18.55 9.41 11.56
CA GLU A 79 -17.79 9.00 10.39
C GLU A 79 -16.98 7.74 10.69
N ARG A 80 -16.96 6.79 9.75
CA ARG A 80 -16.12 5.59 9.84
C ARG A 80 -15.45 5.31 8.51
N LEU A 81 -14.21 4.83 8.57
CA LEU A 81 -13.50 4.36 7.40
C LEU A 81 -14.06 3.00 6.96
N VAL A 82 -14.41 2.89 5.68
CA VAL A 82 -14.84 1.63 5.07
C VAL A 82 -13.91 1.28 3.91
N PRO A 83 -13.44 0.02 3.80
CA PRO A 83 -12.56 -0.38 2.71
C PRO A 83 -13.35 -0.42 1.40
N ILE A 84 -12.82 0.25 0.37
CA ILE A 84 -13.35 0.27 -1.00
C ILE A 84 -12.51 -0.57 -1.96
N TYR A 85 -11.28 -0.89 -1.56
CA TYR A 85 -10.37 -1.76 -2.27
C TYR A 85 -9.51 -2.52 -1.26
N SER A 86 -9.26 -3.81 -1.52
CA SER A 86 -8.33 -4.64 -0.79
C SER A 86 -7.78 -5.68 -1.75
N GLY A 87 -6.47 -5.65 -2.01
CA GLY A 87 -5.83 -6.56 -2.94
C GLY A 87 -4.33 -6.62 -2.74
N ASN A 88 -3.71 -7.65 -3.30
CA ASN A 88 -2.26 -7.79 -3.32
C ASN A 88 -1.70 -7.13 -4.59
N ILE A 89 -0.56 -6.46 -4.46
CA ILE A 89 0.20 -5.91 -5.57
C ILE A 89 1.62 -6.49 -5.53
N TYR A 90 2.20 -6.74 -6.70
CA TYR A 90 3.59 -7.17 -6.81
C TYR A 90 4.46 -6.01 -7.25
N LEU A 91 5.47 -5.67 -6.44
CA LEU A 91 6.44 -4.62 -6.76
C LEU A 91 7.71 -5.24 -7.34
N VAL A 92 8.02 -4.85 -8.58
CA VAL A 92 9.23 -5.30 -9.27
C VAL A 92 10.43 -4.44 -8.83
N LYS A 93 11.57 -5.10 -8.57
CA LYS A 93 12.83 -4.43 -8.24
C LYS A 93 13.25 -3.47 -9.36
N ASP A 94 13.76 -2.29 -8.98
CA ASP A 94 14.27 -1.27 -9.91
C ASP A 94 13.24 -0.75 -10.94
N GLN A 95 11.95 -0.93 -10.65
CA GLN A 95 10.88 -0.46 -11.52
C GLN A 95 9.90 0.43 -10.76
N LYS A 96 9.29 1.34 -11.52
CA LYS A 96 8.16 2.13 -11.07
C LYS A 96 6.89 1.35 -11.35
N THR A 97 6.17 0.98 -10.29
CA THR A 97 4.84 0.37 -10.42
C THR A 97 3.78 1.47 -10.31
N THR A 98 2.82 1.49 -11.25
CA THR A 98 1.68 2.41 -11.19
C THR A 98 0.41 1.61 -10.91
N CYS A 99 -0.32 1.98 -9.87
CA CYS A 99 -1.60 1.41 -9.52
C CYS A 99 -2.69 2.47 -9.72
N VAL A 100 -3.74 2.11 -10.47
CA VAL A 100 -4.89 2.99 -10.71
C VAL A 100 -6.10 2.35 -10.06
N ILE A 101 -6.74 3.08 -9.14
CA ILE A 101 -7.92 2.60 -8.42
C ILE A 101 -9.13 3.31 -9.01
N ASN A 102 -9.89 2.58 -9.83
CA ASN A 102 -10.99 3.13 -10.61
C ASN A 102 -12.37 2.74 -10.02
N LYS A 103 -13.40 3.54 -10.34
CA LYS A 103 -14.77 3.51 -9.81
C LYS A 103 -15.51 2.16 -9.97
N TYR A 104 -15.05 1.26 -10.84
CA TYR A 104 -15.73 0.01 -11.17
C TYR A 104 -15.89 -0.98 -9.99
N HIS A 105 -15.14 -0.82 -8.91
CA HIS A 105 -15.27 -1.66 -7.70
C HIS A 105 -16.11 -1.03 -6.58
N GLN A 106 -16.58 0.20 -6.73
CA GLN A 106 -17.51 0.83 -5.80
C GLN A 106 -18.93 0.71 -6.33
N LYS A 107 -19.62 -0.37 -5.97
CA LYS A 107 -21.06 -0.48 -6.22
C LYS A 107 -21.76 0.56 -5.33
N GLU A 108 -22.07 1.72 -5.89
CA GLU A 108 -22.83 2.77 -5.24
C GLU A 108 -24.26 2.27 -5.02
N VAL A 109 -24.54 1.74 -3.83
CA VAL A 109 -25.92 1.48 -3.40
C VAL A 109 -26.50 2.81 -2.98
N LYS A 110 -27.24 3.45 -3.88
CA LYS A 110 -28.06 4.60 -3.54
C LYS A 110 -29.09 4.17 -2.50
N ILE A 111 -28.94 4.66 -1.27
CA ILE A 111 -30.03 4.66 -0.30
C ILE A 111 -30.95 5.79 -0.77
N LYS A 112 -32.19 5.44 -1.14
CA LYS A 112 -33.21 6.44 -1.48
C LYS A 112 -33.54 7.22 -0.21
N ASP A 113 -33.50 8.54 -0.31
CA ASP A 113 -34.03 9.47 0.68
C ASP A 113 -35.53 9.25 0.91
#